data_AF-A0A958BBM0-F1
#
_entry.id   AF-A0A958BBM0-F1
#
_cell.length_a   1.000
_cell.length_b   1.000
_cell.length_c   1.000
_cell.angle_alpha   90.00
_cell.angle_beta   90.00
_cell.angle_gamma   90.00
#
_symmetry.space_group_name_H-M   'P 1'
#
loop_
_entity.id
_entity.type
_entity.pdbx_description
1 polymer ?
#
loop_
_entity_poly.entity_id
_entity_poly.type
_entity_poly.pdbx_seq_one_letter_code
_entity_poly.pdbx_strand_id
1 'polypeptide(L)'
;YQPYALRGDDRFETDLENVAQIMAGVDENVYNGDLQKAHIALEGVRPVFQDIFKRNGFSMLAVALVDFHDVMEVALEAATEKDAQGVLTAYTAADTALKQVEAEANDAEIQTIRANLESLRTAAVDNQTEALPDLANQLKSSFVKVYLIRG
;
A
#
# COMPACT_ATOMS: atom_id res chain seq x y z
N TYR A 1 21.85 12.77 15.70
CA TYR A 1 21.69 13.64 14.52
C TYR A 1 20.21 13.67 14.21
N GLN A 2 19.60 14.86 14.11
CA GLN A 2 18.18 15.01 13.76
C GLN A 2 18.12 15.76 12.43
N PRO A 3 17.46 15.19 11.39
CA PRO A 3 17.30 15.87 10.11
C PRO A 3 16.61 17.23 10.27
N TYR A 4 16.99 18.21 9.44
CA TYR A 4 16.45 19.57 9.53
C TYR A 4 14.92 19.61 9.47
N ALA A 5 14.32 18.79 8.60
CA ALA A 5 12.87 18.68 8.43
C ALA A 5 12.14 18.11 9.67
N LEU A 6 12.85 17.48 10.61
CA LEU A 6 12.31 16.84 11.80
C LEU A 6 12.71 17.56 13.08
N ARG A 7 13.46 18.68 12.99
CA ARG A 7 14.13 19.31 14.14
C ARG A 7 13.18 19.88 15.20
N GLY A 8 11.96 20.21 14.82
CA GLY A 8 10.93 20.75 15.73
C GLY A 8 9.98 19.69 16.30
N ASP A 9 10.28 18.41 16.06
CA ASP A 9 9.41 17.31 16.46
C ASP A 9 9.80 16.74 17.81
N ASP A 10 9.09 17.16 18.85
CA ASP A 10 9.33 16.74 20.23
C ASP A 10 9.03 15.24 20.49
N ARG A 11 8.36 14.55 19.56
CA ARG A 11 8.04 13.12 19.68
C ARG A 11 9.00 12.21 18.92
N PHE A 12 9.86 12.79 18.06
CA PHE A 12 10.69 12.02 17.14
C PHE A 12 11.59 11.00 17.84
N GLU A 13 12.27 11.39 18.93
CA GLU A 13 13.16 10.47 19.66
C GLU A 13 12.38 9.30 20.28
N THR A 14 11.23 9.57 20.93
CA THR A 14 10.36 8.55 21.51
C THR A 14 9.80 7.60 20.46
N ASP A 15 9.48 8.09 19.26
CA ASP A 15 9.02 7.23 18.18
C ASP A 15 10.11 6.31 17.65
N LEU A 16 11.36 6.79 17.56
CA LEU A 16 12.50 5.94 17.20
C LEU A 16 12.79 4.89 18.28
N GLU A 17 12.63 5.23 19.56
CA GLU A 17 12.72 4.26 20.66
C GLU A 17 11.62 3.19 20.54
N ASN A 18 10.39 3.57 20.18
CA ASN A 18 9.30 2.63 19.94
C ASN A 18 9.63 1.68 18.77
N VAL A 19 10.12 2.22 17.64
CA VAL A 19 10.57 1.38 16.51
C VAL A 19 11.67 0.41 16.93
N ALA A 20 12.65 0.88 17.72
CA ALA A 20 13.73 0.02 18.22
C ALA A 20 13.19 -1.11 19.11
N GLN A 21 12.19 -0.84 19.96
CA GLN A 21 11.54 -1.87 20.77
C GLN A 21 10.78 -2.89 19.93
N ILE A 22 10.06 -2.46 18.89
CA ILE A 22 9.39 -3.37 17.95
C ILE A 22 10.42 -4.28 17.27
N MET A 23 11.51 -3.72 16.76
CA MET A 23 12.57 -4.49 16.10
C MET A 23 13.23 -5.49 17.04
N ALA A 24 13.56 -5.09 18.27
CA ALA A 24 14.15 -5.99 19.27
C ALA A 24 13.21 -7.15 19.64
N GLY A 25 11.89 -6.94 19.61
CA GLY A 25 10.89 -7.98 19.85
C GLY A 25 10.77 -9.02 18.73
N VAL A 26 11.40 -8.80 17.57
CA VAL A 26 11.30 -9.67 16.39
C VAL A 26 12.44 -10.68 16.28
N ASP A 27 13.56 -10.45 16.98
CA ASP A 27 14.78 -11.27 16.91
C ASP A 27 14.53 -12.76 17.11
N GLU A 28 13.70 -13.13 18.09
CA GLU A 28 13.39 -14.54 18.38
C GLU A 28 12.58 -15.20 17.24
N ASN A 29 11.63 -14.47 16.63
CA ASN A 29 10.83 -14.98 15.52
C ASN A 29 11.70 -15.20 14.27
N VAL A 30 12.64 -14.29 14.01
CA VAL A 30 13.59 -14.42 12.90
C VAL A 30 14.54 -15.59 13.13
N TYR A 31 15.11 -15.70 14.34
CA TYR A 31 16.05 -16.77 14.69
C TYR A 31 15.41 -18.16 14.56
N ASN A 32 14.15 -18.30 14.96
CA ASN A 32 13.40 -19.55 14.92
C ASN A 32 12.75 -19.83 13.55
N GLY A 33 12.86 -18.92 12.59
CA GLY A 33 12.31 -19.07 11.24
C GLY A 33 10.79 -18.84 11.12
N ASP A 34 10.14 -18.27 12.14
CA ASP A 34 8.72 -17.88 12.09
C ASP A 34 8.56 -16.53 11.38
N LEU A 35 8.82 -16.55 10.06
CA LEU A 35 8.84 -15.35 9.23
C LEU A 35 7.47 -14.66 9.15
N GLN A 36 6.37 -15.41 9.29
CA GLN A 36 5.03 -14.83 9.30
C GLN A 36 4.82 -13.99 10.55
N LYS A 37 5.18 -14.49 11.74
CA LYS A 37 5.11 -13.68 12.96
C LYS A 37 6.08 -12.51 12.93
N ALA A 38 7.29 -12.71 12.40
CA ALA A 38 8.25 -11.63 12.24
C ALA A 38 7.70 -10.51 11.35
N HIS A 39 7.10 -10.87 10.21
CA HIS A 39 6.46 -9.91 9.30
C HIS A 39 5.33 -9.14 9.99
N ILE A 40 4.37 -9.83 10.62
CA ILE A 40 3.25 -9.20 11.33
C ILE A 40 3.73 -8.24 12.42
N ALA A 41 4.76 -8.63 13.18
CA ALA A 41 5.31 -7.77 14.23
C ALA A 41 6.00 -6.51 13.65
N LEU A 42 6.70 -6.64 12.51
CA LEU A 42 7.33 -5.51 11.83
C LEU A 42 6.33 -4.54 11.19
N GLU A 43 5.12 -4.98 10.84
CA GLU A 43 4.06 -4.08 10.37
C GLU A 43 3.72 -2.99 11.40
N GLY A 44 3.98 -3.21 12.70
CA GLY A 44 3.83 -2.19 13.75
C GLY A 44 4.73 -0.96 13.57
N VAL A 45 5.80 -1.05 12.77
CA VAL A 45 6.70 0.07 12.45
C VAL A 45 6.03 1.06 11.50
N ARG A 46 5.17 0.58 10.58
CA ARG A 46 4.49 1.39 9.57
C ARG A 46 3.70 2.56 10.17
N PRO A 47 2.74 2.37 11.10
CA PRO A 47 1.95 3.47 11.65
C PRO A 47 2.79 4.51 12.41
N VAL A 48 3.94 4.12 12.97
CA VAL A 48 4.85 5.07 13.64
C VAL A 48 5.46 6.04 12.63
N PHE A 49 6.01 5.53 11.52
CA PHE A 49 6.55 6.39 10.47
C PHE A 49 5.48 7.20 9.74
N GLN A 50 4.27 6.64 9.56
CA GLN A 50 3.15 7.40 9.01
C GLN A 50 2.79 8.61 9.88
N ASP A 51 2.78 8.49 11.22
CA ASP A 51 2.55 9.63 12.12
C ASP A 51 3.70 10.64 12.06
N ILE A 52 4.96 10.17 12.02
CA ILE A 52 6.15 11.03 11.82
C ILE A 52 6.00 11.85 10.54
N PHE A 53 5.67 11.22 9.42
CA PHE A 53 5.54 11.91 8.14
C PHE A 53 4.40 12.93 8.17
N LYS A 54 3.23 12.53 8.67
CA LYS A 54 2.04 13.39 8.74
C LYS A 54 2.27 14.64 9.57
N ARG A 55 2.82 14.51 10.78
CA ARG A 55 2.99 15.66 11.69
C ARG A 55 4.10 16.61 11.28
N ASN A 56 5.05 16.15 10.46
CA ASN A 56 6.14 16.96 9.92
C ASN A 56 5.87 17.47 8.50
N GLY A 57 4.64 17.31 7.99
CA GLY A 57 4.22 17.88 6.71
C GLY A 57 4.87 17.23 5.48
N PHE A 58 5.33 15.98 5.61
CA PHE A 58 5.75 15.20 4.45
C PHE A 58 4.53 14.79 3.63
N SER A 59 4.73 14.63 2.33
CA SER A 59 3.72 14.08 1.44
C SER A 59 3.32 12.68 1.91
N MET A 60 2.03 12.47 2.13
CA MET A 60 1.49 11.15 2.48
C MET A 60 1.24 10.30 1.23
N LEU A 61 1.57 10.80 0.03
CA LEU A 61 1.36 10.08 -1.23
C LEU A 61 2.07 8.73 -1.25
N ALA A 62 3.35 8.67 -0.86
CA ALA A 62 4.10 7.42 -0.82
C ALA A 62 3.46 6.40 0.14
N VAL A 63 3.02 6.88 1.30
CA VAL A 63 2.29 6.07 2.30
C VAL A 63 0.98 5.54 1.71
N ALA A 64 0.16 6.42 1.14
CA ALA A 64 -1.12 6.06 0.56
C ALA A 64 -0.96 5.07 -0.61
N LEU A 65 0.13 5.19 -1.40
CA LEU A 65 0.46 4.26 -2.47
C LEU A 65 0.80 2.86 -1.92
N VAL A 66 1.54 2.76 -0.81
CA VAL A 66 1.82 1.46 -0.16
C VAL A 66 0.52 0.84 0.39
N ASP A 67 -0.32 1.63 1.07
CA ASP A 67 -1.58 1.11 1.60
C ASP A 67 -2.54 0.66 0.47
N PHE A 68 -2.54 1.37 -0.67
CA PHE A 68 -3.23 0.92 -1.87
C PHE A 68 -2.63 -0.35 -2.47
N HIS A 69 -1.31 -0.47 -2.53
CA HIS A 69 -0.63 -1.66 -3.07
C HIS A 69 -1.06 -2.94 -2.35
N ASP A 70 -1.09 -2.92 -1.02
CA ASP A 70 -1.42 -4.12 -0.23
C ASP A 70 -2.82 -4.66 -0.54
N VAL A 71 -3.82 -3.77 -0.62
CA VAL A 71 -5.20 -4.18 -0.97
C VAL A 71 -5.38 -4.43 -2.47
N MET A 72 -4.58 -3.77 -3.31
CA MET A 72 -4.58 -3.98 -4.76
C MET A 72 -4.10 -5.39 -5.09
N GLU A 73 -3.04 -5.88 -4.46
CA GLU A 73 -2.49 -7.21 -4.73
C GLU A 73 -3.53 -8.32 -4.47
N VAL A 74 -4.44 -8.16 -3.50
CA VAL A 74 -5.56 -9.10 -3.28
C VAL A 74 -6.50 -9.15 -4.50
N ALA A 75 -6.80 -8.00 -5.11
CA ALA A 75 -7.60 -7.96 -6.33
C ALA A 75 -6.85 -8.55 -7.54
N LEU A 76 -5.53 -8.35 -7.62
CA LEU A 76 -4.70 -8.90 -8.69
C LEU A 76 -4.55 -10.43 -8.60
N GLU A 77 -4.46 -10.97 -7.38
CA GLU A 77 -4.43 -12.41 -7.13
C GLU A 77 -5.72 -13.07 -7.64
N ALA A 78 -6.88 -12.59 -7.18
CA ALA A 78 -8.18 -13.07 -7.64
C ALA A 78 -8.35 -12.95 -9.17
N ALA A 79 -7.89 -11.85 -9.77
CA ALA A 79 -7.95 -11.65 -11.21
C ALA A 79 -7.06 -12.65 -11.97
N THR A 80 -5.87 -12.97 -11.43
CA THR A 80 -4.96 -13.97 -12.00
C THR A 80 -5.55 -15.37 -11.94
N GLU A 81 -6.29 -15.68 -10.87
CA GLU A 81 -7.06 -16.91 -10.70
C GLU A 81 -8.36 -16.95 -11.52
N LYS A 82 -8.66 -15.88 -12.26
CA LYS A 82 -9.90 -15.69 -13.02
C LYS A 82 -11.16 -15.71 -12.15
N ASP A 83 -11.02 -15.41 -10.86
CA ASP A 83 -12.11 -15.32 -9.91
C ASP A 83 -12.76 -13.93 -9.93
N ALA A 84 -13.81 -13.78 -10.76
CA ALA A 84 -14.58 -12.55 -10.83
C ALA A 84 -15.20 -12.15 -9.48
N GLN A 85 -15.64 -13.12 -8.66
CA GLN A 85 -16.26 -12.82 -7.37
C GLN A 85 -15.22 -12.35 -6.34
N GLY A 86 -14.02 -12.95 -6.36
CA GLY A 86 -12.87 -12.51 -5.60
C GLY A 86 -12.45 -11.08 -5.94
N VAL A 87 -12.40 -10.73 -7.23
CA VAL A 87 -12.12 -9.35 -7.69
C VAL A 87 -13.16 -8.36 -7.14
N LEU A 88 -14.45 -8.69 -7.25
CA LEU A 88 -15.52 -7.81 -6.73
C LEU A 88 -15.47 -7.65 -5.21
N THR A 89 -15.08 -8.70 -4.50
CA THR A 89 -14.91 -8.68 -3.04
C THR A 89 -13.74 -7.77 -2.64
N ALA A 90 -12.60 -7.88 -3.33
CA ALA A 90 -11.41 -7.07 -3.08
C ALA A 90 -11.57 -5.60 -3.53
N TYR A 91 -12.38 -5.34 -4.55
CA TYR A 91 -12.54 -4.00 -5.15
C TYR A 91 -12.90 -2.92 -4.13
N THR A 92 -13.78 -3.20 -3.17
CA THR A 92 -14.23 -2.18 -2.20
C THR A 92 -13.08 -1.63 -1.36
N ALA A 93 -12.15 -2.50 -0.94
CA ALA A 93 -10.97 -2.10 -0.20
C ALA A 93 -9.99 -1.32 -1.10
N ALA A 94 -9.74 -1.82 -2.32
CA ALA A 94 -8.87 -1.17 -3.29
C ALA A 94 -9.39 0.22 -3.70
N ASP A 95 -10.70 0.39 -3.93
CA ASP A 95 -11.33 1.67 -4.25
C ASP A 95 -11.17 2.68 -3.10
N THR A 96 -11.40 2.22 -1.86
CA THR A 96 -11.27 3.06 -0.67
C THR A 96 -9.83 3.55 -0.49
N ALA A 97 -8.85 2.66 -0.65
CA ALA A 97 -7.44 3.02 -0.56
C ALA A 97 -7.01 3.94 -1.71
N LEU A 98 -7.45 3.68 -2.95
CA LEU A 98 -7.14 4.55 -4.08
C LEU A 98 -7.73 5.96 -3.93
N LYS A 99 -8.89 6.11 -3.27
CA LYS A 99 -9.43 7.43 -2.92
C LYS A 99 -8.52 8.21 -1.96
N GLN A 100 -7.78 7.53 -1.08
CA GLN A 100 -6.79 8.20 -0.24
C GLN A 100 -5.58 8.68 -1.07
N VAL A 101 -5.13 7.88 -2.04
CA VAL A 101 -4.09 8.30 -2.99
C VAL A 101 -4.56 9.54 -3.79
N GLU A 102 -5.80 9.51 -4.29
CA GLU A 102 -6.40 10.62 -5.05
C GLU A 102 -6.55 11.91 -4.23
N ALA A 103 -6.67 11.81 -2.90
CA ALA A 103 -6.70 12.96 -2.02
C ALA A 103 -5.33 13.65 -1.91
N GLU A 104 -4.23 12.89 -2.01
CA GLU A 104 -2.86 13.40 -1.95
C GLU A 104 -2.36 13.88 -3.33
N ALA A 105 -2.76 13.19 -4.41
CA ALA A 105 -2.49 13.59 -5.78
C ALA A 105 -3.54 13.05 -6.74
N ASN A 106 -4.02 13.88 -7.66
CA ASN A 106 -5.07 13.49 -8.61
C ASN A 106 -4.73 13.82 -10.07
N ASP A 107 -3.47 13.66 -10.44
CA ASP A 107 -2.98 13.90 -11.79
C ASP A 107 -3.30 12.75 -12.76
N ALA A 108 -2.90 12.91 -14.01
CA ALA A 108 -3.19 11.96 -15.08
C ALA A 108 -2.65 10.54 -14.82
N GLU A 109 -1.56 10.39 -14.07
CA GLU A 109 -1.01 9.07 -13.77
C GLU A 109 -1.86 8.35 -12.72
N ILE A 110 -2.30 9.07 -11.67
CA ILE A 110 -3.24 8.51 -10.68
C ILE A 110 -4.60 8.19 -11.32
N GLN A 111 -5.09 9.06 -12.20
CA GLN A 111 -6.33 8.79 -12.95
C GLN A 111 -6.20 7.59 -13.91
N THR A 112 -4.99 7.27 -14.39
CA THR A 112 -4.74 6.05 -15.15
C THR A 112 -4.90 4.80 -14.27
N ILE A 113 -4.38 4.82 -13.03
CA ILE A 113 -4.57 3.73 -12.07
C ILE A 113 -6.07 3.53 -11.77
N ARG A 114 -6.80 4.64 -11.55
CA ARG A 114 -8.26 4.62 -11.35
C ARG A 114 -9.01 3.97 -12.50
N ALA A 115 -8.68 4.36 -13.74
CA ALA A 115 -9.32 3.79 -14.93
C ALA A 115 -9.04 2.29 -15.07
N ASN A 116 -7.83 1.84 -14.75
CA ASN A 116 -7.46 0.42 -14.80
C ASN A 116 -8.18 -0.39 -13.71
N LEU A 117 -8.29 0.13 -12.49
CA LEU A 117 -9.05 -0.50 -11.41
C LEU A 117 -10.53 -0.64 -11.77
N GLU A 118 -11.12 0.39 -12.39
CA GLU A 118 -12.51 0.36 -12.83
C GLU A 118 -12.75 -0.59 -14.00
N SER A 119 -11.78 -0.70 -14.91
CA SER A 119 -11.82 -1.65 -16.02
C SER A 119 -11.77 -3.09 -15.51
N LEU A 120 -10.93 -3.36 -14.50
CA LEU A 120 -10.86 -4.66 -13.82
C LEU A 120 -12.20 -5.01 -13.15
N ARG A 121 -12.82 -4.05 -12.44
CA ARG A 121 -14.16 -4.24 -11.86
C ARG A 121 -15.21 -4.53 -12.92
N THR A 122 -15.21 -3.75 -14.00
CA THR A 122 -16.19 -3.88 -15.09
C THR A 122 -16.12 -5.27 -15.72
N ALA A 123 -14.92 -5.75 -16.03
CA ALA A 123 -14.72 -7.10 -16.54
C ALA A 123 -15.19 -8.18 -15.55
N ALA A 124 -15.00 -7.97 -14.25
CA ALA A 124 -15.50 -8.90 -13.23
C ALA A 124 -17.05 -8.89 -13.13
N VAL A 125 -17.69 -7.71 -13.20
CA VAL A 125 -19.15 -7.58 -13.26
C VAL A 125 -19.73 -8.29 -14.49
N ASP A 126 -19.07 -8.11 -15.64
CA ASP A 126 -19.48 -8.71 -16.91
C ASP A 126 -19.07 -10.19 -17.04
N ASN A 127 -18.44 -10.74 -15.99
CA ASN A 127 -17.95 -12.11 -15.93
C ASN A 127 -16.99 -12.48 -17.09
N GLN A 128 -16.20 -11.49 -17.53
CA GLN A 128 -15.16 -11.62 -18.56
C GLN A 128 -13.87 -12.20 -17.96
N THR A 129 -13.97 -13.39 -17.39
CA THR A 129 -12.91 -14.05 -16.61
C THR A 129 -11.60 -14.23 -17.37
N GLU A 130 -11.65 -14.38 -18.70
CA GLU A 130 -10.47 -14.48 -19.56
C GLU A 130 -9.69 -13.17 -19.70
N ALA A 131 -10.35 -12.02 -19.54
CA ALA A 131 -9.72 -10.70 -19.65
C ALA A 131 -9.09 -10.21 -18.32
N LEU A 132 -9.48 -10.82 -17.19
CA LEU A 132 -9.05 -10.39 -15.86
C LEU A 132 -7.51 -10.38 -15.68
N PRO A 133 -6.75 -11.40 -16.10
CA PRO A 133 -5.29 -11.39 -15.91
C PRO A 133 -4.59 -10.24 -16.65
N ASP A 134 -5.03 -9.92 -17.87
CA ASP A 134 -4.44 -8.83 -18.65
C ASP A 134 -4.75 -7.46 -18.05
N LEU A 135 -5.98 -7.27 -17.56
CA LEU A 135 -6.38 -6.04 -16.86
C LEU A 135 -5.66 -5.88 -15.52
N ALA A 136 -5.43 -6.97 -14.80
CA ALA A 136 -4.61 -7.00 -13.59
C ALA A 136 -3.17 -6.54 -13.88
N ASN A 137 -2.56 -7.05 -14.96
CA ASN A 137 -1.23 -6.63 -15.38
C ASN A 137 -1.16 -5.14 -15.74
N GLN A 138 -2.19 -4.59 -16.41
CA GLN A 138 -2.28 -3.17 -16.71
C GLN A 138 -2.38 -2.31 -15.45
N LEU A 139 -3.22 -2.71 -14.49
CA LEU A 139 -3.33 -2.06 -13.19
C LEU A 139 -1.98 -2.06 -12.46
N LYS A 140 -1.35 -3.23 -12.32
CA LYS A 140 -0.03 -3.40 -11.68
C LYS A 140 1.03 -2.53 -12.36
N SER A 141 1.09 -2.52 -13.69
CA SER A 141 2.05 -1.72 -14.46
C SER A 141 1.87 -0.22 -14.24
N SER A 142 0.62 0.27 -14.27
CA SER A 142 0.32 1.68 -14.01
C SER A 142 0.69 2.11 -12.59
N PHE A 143 0.44 1.25 -11.60
CA PHE A 143 0.84 1.48 -10.21
C PHE A 143 2.37 1.54 -10.07
N VAL A 144 3.09 0.53 -10.56
CA VAL A 144 4.56 0.45 -10.44
C VAL A 144 5.23 1.67 -11.06
N LYS A 145 4.71 2.17 -12.19
CA LYS A 145 5.23 3.38 -12.85
C LYS A 145 5.16 4.61 -11.93
N VAL A 146 4.04 4.82 -11.25
CA VAL A 146 3.86 5.93 -10.29
C VAL A 146 4.74 5.71 -9.06
N TYR A 147 4.71 4.50 -8.50
CA TYR A 147 5.42 4.16 -7.28
C TYR A 147 6.94 4.32 -7.41
N LEU A 148 7.55 3.90 -8.52
CA LEU A 148 9.00 4.04 -8.72
C LEU A 148 9.49 5.49 -8.79
N ILE A 149 8.61 6.43 -9.11
CA ILE A 149 8.95 7.86 -9.26
C ILE A 149 8.61 8.64 -7.98
N ARG A 150 7.54 8.24 -7.28
CA ARG A 150 6.86 9.06 -6.26
C ARG A 150 6.64 8.34 -4.92
N GLY A 151 6.91 7.03 -4.87
CA GLY A 151 6.91 6.21 -3.67
C GLY A 151 8.22 6.33 -2.89
#